data_AF-A0A1R0GMY0-F1
#
_entry.id   AF-A0A1R0GMY0-F1
#
_cell.length_a   1.000
_cell.length_b   1.000
_cell.length_c   1.000
_cell.angle_alpha   90.00
_cell.angle_beta   90.00
_cell.angle_gamma   90.00
#
_symmetry.space_group_name_H-M   'P 1'
#
loop_
_entity.id
_entity.type
_entity.pdbx_description
1 polymer ?
#
loop_
_entity_poly.entity_id
_entity_poly.type
_entity_poly.pdbx_seq_one_letter_code
_entity_poly.pdbx_strand_id
1 'polypeptide(L)'
;MQNGEYSNNPYLAHLSEQNNKFYSNSHNNSLKYQPGKSTEESQLEIENASTNFFTGNPYTKQYKDILKKRIQLPVFKKRAEFLNLIHNNQILILVGETGSGKTTQ
;
A
#
# COMPACT_ATOMS: atom_id res chain seq x y z
N MET A 1 8.76 -24.25 -30.85
CA MET A 1 9.05 -22.82 -30.63
C MET A 1 10.07 -22.75 -29.50
N GLN A 2 11.21 -22.09 -29.73
CA GLN A 2 12.47 -22.25 -29.00
C GLN A 2 12.40 -21.59 -27.61
N ASN A 3 12.47 -22.37 -26.53
CA ASN A 3 12.60 -21.88 -25.15
C ASN A 3 14.08 -21.79 -24.73
N GLY A 4 14.91 -21.11 -25.52
CA GLY A 4 16.37 -21.15 -25.34
C GLY A 4 17.12 -19.82 -25.51
N GLU A 5 16.46 -18.70 -25.81
CA GLU A 5 17.15 -17.48 -26.23
C GLU A 5 17.30 -16.36 -25.17
N TYR A 6 16.86 -16.57 -23.92
CA TYR A 6 16.94 -15.52 -22.90
C TYR A 6 18.03 -15.72 -21.84
N SER A 7 18.71 -16.87 -21.80
CA SER A 7 19.74 -17.14 -20.79
C SER A 7 21.08 -16.44 -21.05
N ASN A 8 21.32 -15.99 -22.29
CA ASN A 8 22.59 -15.36 -22.69
C ASN A 8 22.53 -13.82 -22.70
N ASN A 9 21.44 -13.21 -22.24
CA ASN A 9 21.35 -11.76 -22.19
C ASN A 9 21.93 -11.25 -20.85
N PRO A 10 23.11 -10.59 -20.84
CA PRO A 10 23.76 -10.12 -19.61
C PRO A 10 22.93 -9.09 -18.85
N TYR A 11 21.98 -8.43 -19.53
CA TYR A 11 21.07 -7.47 -18.92
C TYR A 11 19.85 -8.11 -18.24
N LEU A 12 19.55 -9.40 -18.54
CA LEU A 12 18.41 -10.13 -17.99
C LEU A 12 18.80 -11.19 -16.94
N ALA A 13 20.08 -11.30 -16.61
CA ALA A 13 20.62 -12.27 -15.65
C ALA A 13 19.99 -12.14 -14.24
N HIS A 14 19.54 -10.95 -13.86
CA HIS A 14 18.91 -10.70 -12.56
C HIS A 14 17.48 -11.27 -12.47
N LEU A 15 16.87 -11.59 -13.62
CA LEU A 15 15.46 -11.99 -13.73
C LEU A 15 15.27 -13.50 -13.54
N SER A 16 16.29 -14.33 -13.81
CA SER A 16 16.16 -15.79 -13.83
C SER A 16 16.16 -16.45 -12.45
N GLU A 17 16.76 -15.82 -11.43
CA GLU A 17 16.96 -16.48 -10.12
C GLU A 17 16.10 -15.90 -8.99
N GLN A 18 15.72 -14.62 -9.04
CA GLN A 18 14.97 -13.99 -7.94
C GLN A 18 13.45 -14.08 -8.07
N ASN A 19 12.92 -14.25 -9.29
CA ASN A 19 11.47 -14.18 -9.52
C ASN A 19 10.71 -15.44 -9.08
N ASN A 20 11.32 -16.62 -9.10
CA ASN A 20 10.59 -17.87 -8.81
C ASN A 20 10.19 -18.07 -7.34
N LYS A 21 10.74 -17.30 -6.38
CA LYS A 21 10.35 -17.39 -4.96
C LYS A 21 9.24 -16.39 -4.56
N PHE A 22 9.07 -15.30 -5.30
CA PHE A 22 8.10 -14.26 -4.96
C PHE A 22 6.71 -14.51 -5.55
N TYR A 23 6.61 -15.13 -6.74
CA TYR A 23 5.32 -15.34 -7.41
C TYR A 23 4.56 -16.58 -6.93
N SER A 24 5.19 -17.52 -6.22
CA SER A 24 4.55 -18.77 -5.78
C SER A 24 3.61 -18.63 -4.57
N ASN A 25 3.63 -17.49 -3.86
CA ASN A 25 2.87 -17.31 -2.62
C ASN A 25 1.59 -16.47 -2.78
N SER A 26 1.20 -16.11 -4.01
CA SER A 26 -0.04 -15.36 -4.27
C SER A 26 -1.22 -16.29 -4.54
N HIS A 27 -1.57 -17.11 -3.56
CA HIS A 27 -2.89 -17.73 -3.50
C HIS A 27 -3.53 -17.29 -2.19
N ASN A 28 -4.55 -16.43 -2.31
CA ASN A 28 -5.42 -15.89 -1.25
C ASN A 28 -5.02 -14.52 -0.64
N ASN A 29 -4.91 -13.46 -1.44
CA ASN A 29 -5.22 -12.12 -0.92
C ASN A 29 -6.33 -11.49 -1.78
N SER A 30 -7.56 -11.69 -1.32
CA SER A 30 -8.83 -11.29 -1.96
C SER A 30 -9.15 -9.80 -1.83
N LEU A 31 -8.23 -8.98 -1.31
CA LEU A 31 -8.40 -7.54 -1.22
C LEU A 31 -8.16 -6.93 -2.61
N LYS A 32 -9.25 -6.59 -3.32
CA LYS A 32 -9.22 -5.88 -4.60
C LYS A 32 -8.74 -4.44 -4.38
N TYR A 33 -7.43 -4.23 -4.27
CA TYR A 33 -6.86 -2.88 -4.33
C TYR A 33 -7.07 -2.31 -5.74
N GLN A 34 -7.77 -1.17 -5.83
CA GLN A 34 -7.96 -0.44 -7.08
C GLN A 34 -7.35 0.96 -6.93
N PRO A 35 -6.31 1.30 -7.74
CA PRO A 35 -5.75 2.66 -7.75
C PRO A 35 -6.83 3.71 -8.04
N GLY A 36 -6.83 4.80 -7.27
CA GLY A 36 -7.79 5.91 -7.45
C GLY A 36 -9.23 5.61 -7.00
N LYS A 37 -9.47 4.49 -6.32
CA LYS A 37 -10.77 4.09 -5.74
C LYS A 37 -10.66 3.69 -4.27
N SER A 38 -9.74 4.32 -3.53
CA SER A 38 -9.54 4.05 -2.11
C SER A 38 -10.70 4.59 -1.28
N THR A 39 -11.43 3.70 -0.61
CA THR A 39 -12.49 4.05 0.36
C THR A 39 -11.93 3.95 1.78
N GLU A 40 -12.45 4.74 2.72
CA GLU A 40 -12.06 4.66 4.13
C GLU A 40 -12.21 3.23 4.67
N GLU A 41 -13.35 2.58 4.42
CA GLU A 41 -13.63 1.20 4.82
C GLU A 41 -12.55 0.23 4.32
N SER A 42 -12.27 0.27 3.02
CA SER A 42 -11.26 -0.61 2.39
C SER A 42 -9.89 -0.46 3.03
N GLN A 43 -9.54 0.75 3.48
CA GLN A 43 -8.24 0.96 4.05
C GLN A 43 -8.17 0.70 5.56
N LEU A 44 -9.27 0.87 6.28
CA LEU A 44 -9.41 0.38 7.64
C LEU A 44 -9.28 -1.15 7.67
N GLU A 45 -9.83 -1.86 6.68
CA GLU A 45 -9.65 -3.32 6.56
C GLU A 45 -8.18 -3.69 6.38
N ILE A 46 -7.46 -3.00 5.48
CA ILE A 46 -6.03 -3.25 5.24
C ILE A 46 -5.17 -2.92 6.46
N GLU A 47 -5.47 -1.84 7.17
CA GLU A 47 -4.73 -1.39 8.35
C GLU A 47 -4.98 -2.29 9.58
N ASN A 48 -6.21 -2.80 9.72
CA ASN A 48 -6.58 -3.67 10.84
C ASN A 48 -6.34 -5.17 10.57
N ALA A 49 -6.05 -5.54 9.31
CA ALA A 49 -5.69 -6.91 8.96
C ALA A 49 -4.48 -7.42 9.77
N SER A 50 -4.37 -8.73 9.94
CA SER A 50 -3.20 -9.34 10.60
C SER A 50 -1.95 -9.31 9.71
N THR A 51 -2.15 -9.34 8.40
CA THR A 51 -1.12 -9.48 7.37
C THR A 51 -1.03 -8.22 6.52
N ASN A 52 0.20 -7.77 6.27
CA ASN A 52 0.49 -6.63 5.40
C ASN A 52 0.20 -7.00 3.94
N PHE A 53 -0.73 -6.26 3.33
CA PHE A 53 -1.12 -6.45 1.94
C PHE A 53 0.05 -6.38 0.94
N PHE A 54 1.04 -5.51 1.16
CA PHE A 54 2.15 -5.28 0.23
C PHE A 54 3.26 -6.33 0.30
N THR A 55 3.44 -6.98 1.46
CA THR A 55 4.56 -7.91 1.68
C THR A 55 4.11 -9.35 1.93
N GLY A 56 2.82 -9.58 2.24
CA GLY A 56 2.30 -10.88 2.63
C GLY A 56 2.73 -11.36 4.03
N ASN A 57 3.51 -10.56 4.75
CA ASN A 57 4.00 -10.88 6.09
C ASN A 57 3.09 -10.30 7.17
N PRO A 58 3.02 -10.88 8.38
CA PRO A 58 2.26 -10.32 9.49
C PRO A 58 2.80 -8.93 9.89
N TYR A 59 1.90 -8.02 10.28
CA TYR A 59 2.34 -6.71 10.79
C TYR A 59 3.12 -6.86 12.09
N THR A 60 4.22 -6.09 12.21
CA THR A 60 5.04 -6.07 13.42
C THR A 60 4.32 -5.35 14.56
N LYS A 61 4.71 -5.65 15.81
CA LYS A 61 4.22 -4.93 17.00
C LYS A 61 4.48 -3.43 16.88
N GLN A 62 5.68 -3.05 16.44
CA GLN A 62 6.08 -1.66 16.24
C GLN A 62 5.15 -0.92 15.26
N TYR A 63 4.77 -1.56 14.15
CA TYR A 63 3.80 -0.98 13.22
C TYR A 63 2.47 -0.67 13.91
N LYS A 64 1.91 -1.63 14.66
CA LYS A 64 0.64 -1.45 15.37
C LYS A 64 0.71 -0.33 16.41
N ASP A 65 1.84 -0.20 17.11
CA ASP A 65 2.05 0.88 18.08
C ASP A 65 2.14 2.26 17.41
N ILE A 66 2.77 2.35 16.24
CA ILE A 66 2.82 3.57 15.42
C ILE A 66 1.43 3.91 14.86
N LEU A 67 0.69 2.92 14.36
CA LEU A 67 -0.65 3.10 13.81
C LEU A 67 -1.60 3.70 14.85
N LYS A 68 -1.59 3.21 16.09
CA LYS A 68 -2.38 3.77 17.20
C LYS A 68 -2.14 5.27 17.40
N LYS A 69 -0.88 5.72 17.29
CA LYS A 69 -0.54 7.15 17.41
C LYS A 69 -1.03 7.95 16.20
N ARG A 70 -0.91 7.38 14.99
CA ARG A 70 -1.31 8.00 13.73
C ARG A 70 -2.83 8.23 13.63
N ILE A 71 -3.64 7.32 14.16
CA ILE A 71 -5.10 7.45 14.22
C ILE A 71 -5.54 8.67 15.05
N GLN A 72 -4.73 9.09 16.02
CA GLN A 72 -5.04 10.23 16.89
C GLN A 72 -4.74 11.58 16.21
N LEU A 73 -4.01 11.60 15.09
CA LEU A 73 -3.65 12.83 14.40
C LEU A 73 -4.88 13.53 13.80
N PRO A 74 -4.92 14.88 13.79
CA PRO A 74 -6.06 15.63 13.27
C PRO A 74 -6.46 15.25 11.84
N VAL A 75 -5.47 14.99 10.97
CA VAL A 75 -5.73 14.66 9.55
C VAL A 75 -6.46 13.33 9.38
N PHE A 76 -6.27 12.37 10.29
CA PHE A 76 -6.90 11.05 10.21
C PHE A 76 -8.42 11.16 10.35
N LYS A 77 -8.92 12.05 11.21
CA LYS A 77 -10.35 12.31 11.40
C LYS A 77 -11.03 12.88 10.15
N LYS A 78 -10.25 13.43 9.22
CA LYS A 78 -10.72 14.03 7.97
C LYS A 78 -10.49 13.15 6.75
N ARG A 79 -10.11 11.88 6.95
CA ARG A 79 -9.78 10.93 5.86
C ARG A 79 -10.90 10.75 4.85
N ALA A 80 -12.13 10.48 5.27
CA ALA A 80 -13.25 10.31 4.35
C ALA A 80 -13.51 11.55 3.48
N GLU A 81 -13.52 12.73 4.11
CA GLU A 81 -13.69 14.01 3.43
C GLU A 81 -12.55 14.24 2.41
N PHE A 82 -11.31 13.99 2.83
CA PHE A 82 -10.13 14.09 1.99
C PHE A 82 -10.17 13.16 0.77
N LEU A 83 -10.52 11.89 0.96
CA LEU A 83 -10.65 10.92 -0.15
C LEU A 83 -11.71 11.38 -1.15
N ASN A 84 -12.84 11.88 -0.66
CA ASN A 84 -13.90 12.40 -1.52
C ASN A 84 -13.43 13.63 -2.30
N LEU A 85 -12.70 14.55 -1.67
CA LEU A 85 -12.13 15.71 -2.35
C LEU A 85 -11.09 15.32 -3.40
N ILE A 86 -10.19 14.37 -3.11
CA ILE A 86 -9.20 13.88 -4.08
C ILE A 86 -9.85 13.23 -5.30
N HIS A 87 -10.92 12.45 -5.11
CA HIS A 87 -11.57 11.77 -6.22
C HIS A 87 -12.34 12.74 -7.14
N ASN A 88 -12.82 13.86 -6.60
CA ASN A 88 -13.67 14.81 -7.35
C ASN A 88 -12.92 16.04 -7.89
N ASN A 89 -11.68 16.28 -7.44
CA ASN A 89 -10.93 17.48 -7.80
C ASN A 89 -9.54 17.11 -8.33
N GLN A 90 -9.16 17.70 -9.47
CA GLN A 90 -7.82 17.51 -10.03
C GLN A 90 -6.73 18.15 -9.18
N ILE A 91 -7.04 19.25 -8.49
CA ILE A 91 -6.12 19.99 -7.62
C ILE A 91 -6.80 20.22 -6.28
N LEU A 92 -6.09 19.91 -5.20
CA LEU A 92 -6.54 20.08 -3.82
C LEU A 92 -5.49 20.87 -3.03
N ILE A 93 -5.93 21.90 -2.30
CA ILE A 93 -5.08 22.69 -1.41
C ILE A 93 -5.35 22.26 0.03
N LEU A 94 -4.32 21.78 0.71
CA LEU A 94 -4.39 21.32 2.10
C LEU A 94 -3.82 22.38 3.03
N VAL A 95 -4.62 22.81 4.00
CA VAL A 95 -4.19 23.75 5.06
C VAL A 95 -4.26 23.06 6.41
N GLY A 96 -3.27 23.31 7.27
CA GLY A 96 -3.31 22.86 8.66
C GLY A 96 -2.02 23.18 9.40
N GLU A 97 -2.09 23.22 10.72
CA GLU A 97 -0.95 23.51 11.60
C GLU A 97 0.20 22.50 11.47
N THR A 98 1.41 22.88 11.87
CA THR A 98 2.55 21.96 11.97
C THR A 98 2.23 20.82 12.93
N GLY A 99 2.64 19.59 12.60
CA GLY A 99 2.35 18.42 13.43
C GLY A 99 0.94 17.83 13.24
N SER A 100 0.10 18.39 12.37
CA SER A 100 -1.25 17.84 12.10
C SER A 100 -1.27 16.50 11.33
N GLY A 101 -0.12 16.09 10.77
CA GLY A 101 0.05 14.81 10.07
C GLY A 101 0.04 14.87 8.53
N LYS A 102 -0.08 16.07 7.93
CA LYS A 102 -0.26 16.26 6.45
C LYS A 102 0.77 15.55 5.56
N THR A 103 2.04 15.51 5.95
CA THR A 103 3.11 14.93 5.10
C THR A 103 3.25 13.42 5.29
N THR A 104 2.77 12.89 6.41
CA THR A 104 3.08 11.52 6.87
C THR A 104 1.92 10.52 6.72
N GLN A 105 0.71 11.04 6.58
CA GLN A 105 -0.55 10.30 6.45
C GLN A 105 -1.12 10.53 5.06
#